data_AF-A0A524HDL8-F1
#
_entry.id   AF-A0A524HDL8-F1
#
_cell.length_a   1.000
_cell.length_b   1.000
_cell.length_c   1.000
_cell.angle_alpha   90.00
_cell.angle_beta   90.00
_cell.angle_gamma   90.00
#
_symmetry.space_group_name_H-M   'P 1'
#
loop_
_entity.id
_entity.type
_entity.pdbx_description
1 polymer ?
#
loop_
_entity_poly.entity_id
_entity_poly.type
_entity_poly.pdbx_seq_one_letter_code
_entity_poly.pdbx_strand_id
1 'polypeptide(L)'
;ATRDTAFANDFFRRFIEGREVAEYPALLAQAGFLVRQAQPTGAWIGDLNLTASNRGLLIGATVLEGTPAHEAGLSSGDQLMVVDGSAMGTVRDLEDVLSRHQPGDTVTVSFGSRGQVVTSSLRLGSNPRIEILTFEEAGRPVTTAIRAFRADWLGSKVR
;
A
#
# COMPACT_ATOMS: atom_id res chain seq x y z
N ALA A 1 -20.62 -19.39 -16.37
CA ALA A 1 -19.27 -19.81 -16.79
C ALA A 1 -19.14 -19.55 -18.28
N THR A 2 -18.27 -18.62 -18.68
CA THR A 2 -17.89 -18.42 -20.08
C THR A 2 -17.35 -19.75 -20.61
N ARG A 3 -17.97 -20.31 -21.66
CA ARG A 3 -17.57 -21.59 -22.26
C ARG A 3 -16.34 -21.48 -23.16
N ASP A 4 -15.51 -20.47 -22.92
CA ASP A 4 -14.30 -20.20 -23.70
C ASP A 4 -13.10 -20.85 -22.99
N THR A 5 -12.88 -22.12 -23.32
CA THR A 5 -11.75 -22.90 -22.82
C THR A 5 -10.41 -22.37 -23.33
N ALA A 6 -10.36 -21.69 -24.47
CA ALA A 6 -9.12 -21.10 -24.98
C ALA A 6 -8.71 -19.90 -24.13
N PHE A 7 -9.66 -19.01 -23.82
CA PHE A 7 -9.43 -17.92 -22.87
C PHE A 7 -9.00 -18.44 -21.50
N ALA A 8 -9.73 -19.43 -20.94
CA ALA A 8 -9.40 -19.98 -19.63
C ALA A 8 -7.96 -20.53 -19.62
N ASN A 9 -7.60 -21.40 -20.58
CA ASN A 9 -6.27 -22.00 -20.62
C ASN A 9 -5.14 -20.98 -20.82
N ASP A 10 -5.37 -19.89 -21.57
CA ASP A 10 -4.38 -18.79 -21.68
C ASP A 10 -4.25 -18.01 -20.37
N PHE A 11 -5.39 -17.69 -19.75
CA PHE A 11 -5.42 -16.95 -18.50
C PHE A 11 -4.71 -17.72 -17.36
N PHE A 12 -5.03 -19.00 -17.17
CA PHE A 12 -4.41 -19.82 -16.13
C PHE A 12 -2.90 -19.94 -16.34
N ARG A 13 -2.46 -20.24 -17.56
CA ARG A 13 -1.04 -20.37 -17.89
C ARG A 13 -0.24 -19.08 -17.66
N ARG A 14 -0.83 -17.91 -17.91
CA ARG A 14 -0.14 -16.62 -17.79
C ARG A 14 -0.17 -16.01 -16.39
N PHE A 15 -1.33 -16.06 -15.74
CA PHE A 15 -1.60 -15.29 -14.51
C PHE A 15 -1.70 -16.16 -13.24
N ILE A 16 -1.97 -17.46 -13.35
CA ILE A 16 -2.07 -18.37 -12.19
C ILE A 16 -0.83 -19.25 -12.08
N GLU A 17 -0.45 -19.90 -13.18
CA GLU A 17 0.76 -20.73 -13.28
C GLU A 17 1.99 -19.88 -13.65
N GLY A 18 1.76 -18.78 -14.37
CA GLY A 18 2.77 -17.78 -14.73
C GLY A 18 2.92 -16.69 -13.67
N ARG A 19 3.79 -15.71 -13.97
CA ARG A 19 4.10 -14.57 -13.08
C ARG A 19 3.60 -13.23 -13.62
N GLU A 20 2.78 -13.25 -14.66
CA GLU A 20 2.21 -12.01 -15.21
C GLU A 20 1.20 -11.45 -14.22
N VAL A 21 1.20 -10.13 -14.04
CA VAL A 21 0.20 -9.43 -13.24
C VAL A 21 -0.95 -9.08 -14.17
N ALA A 22 -2.17 -9.51 -13.84
CA ALA A 22 -3.33 -9.15 -14.64
C ALA A 22 -3.53 -7.63 -14.62
N GLU A 23 -3.88 -7.06 -15.77
CA GLU A 23 -4.19 -5.64 -15.98
C GLU A 23 -5.55 -5.26 -15.35
N TYR A 24 -5.68 -5.48 -14.04
CA TYR A 24 -6.89 -5.21 -13.27
C TYR A 24 -7.43 -3.79 -13.46
N PRO A 25 -6.62 -2.72 -13.56
CA PRO A 25 -7.14 -1.39 -13.84
C PRO A 25 -7.95 -1.32 -15.14
N ALA A 26 -7.47 -1.96 -16.21
CA ALA A 26 -8.16 -1.98 -17.51
C ALA A 26 -9.43 -2.85 -17.47
N LEU A 27 -9.37 -4.00 -16.79
CA LEU A 27 -10.52 -4.89 -16.65
C LEU A 27 -11.64 -4.25 -15.83
N LEU A 28 -11.29 -3.63 -14.70
CA LEU A 28 -12.25 -2.97 -13.81
C LEU A 28 -12.82 -1.69 -14.42
N ALA A 29 -12.07 -0.98 -15.27
CA ALA A 29 -12.56 0.18 -16.00
C ALA A 29 -13.72 -0.15 -16.95
N GLN A 30 -13.78 -1.37 -17.52
CA GLN A 30 -14.92 -1.80 -18.35
C GLN A 30 -16.23 -1.85 -17.57
N ALA A 31 -16.13 -2.14 -16.28
CA ALA A 31 -17.25 -2.08 -15.33
C ALA A 31 -17.37 -0.72 -14.65
N GLY A 32 -16.66 0.32 -15.10
CA GLY A 32 -16.72 1.66 -14.50
C GLY A 32 -16.17 1.72 -13.08
N PHE A 33 -15.10 0.98 -12.80
CA PHE A 33 -14.32 1.12 -11.57
C PHE A 33 -12.95 1.71 -11.89
N LEU A 34 -12.51 2.64 -11.06
CA LEU A 34 -11.19 3.26 -11.11
C LEU A 34 -10.31 2.65 -10.03
N VAL A 35 -9.20 2.03 -10.44
CA VAL A 35 -8.12 1.64 -9.54
C VAL A 35 -7.09 2.76 -9.50
N ARG A 36 -6.75 3.26 -8.29
CA ARG A 36 -5.69 4.26 -8.11
C ARG A 36 -5.00 4.09 -6.76
N GLN A 37 -3.87 4.77 -6.57
CA GLN A 37 -3.25 4.88 -5.25
C GLN A 37 -4.07 5.79 -4.34
N ALA A 38 -4.28 5.37 -3.09
CA ALA A 38 -5.06 6.13 -2.12
C ALA A 38 -4.33 7.39 -1.64
N GLN A 39 -3.00 7.32 -1.50
CA GLN A 39 -2.17 8.41 -0.97
C GLN A 39 -0.87 8.57 -1.76
N PRO A 40 -0.93 9.07 -3.01
CA PRO A 40 0.24 9.13 -3.89
C PRO A 40 1.32 10.12 -3.43
N THR A 41 0.97 11.12 -2.62
CA THR A 41 1.87 12.20 -2.18
C THR A 41 2.35 12.05 -0.73
N GLY A 42 1.81 11.09 0.02
CA GLY A 42 2.18 10.90 1.42
C GLY A 42 3.50 10.15 1.54
N ALA A 43 4.47 10.72 2.26
CA ALA A 43 5.66 9.99 2.64
C ALA A 43 5.29 8.80 3.54
N TRP A 44 5.88 7.65 3.24
CA TRP A 44 5.55 6.38 3.88
C TRP A 44 6.84 5.63 4.21
N ILE A 45 6.88 4.99 5.38
CA ILE A 45 8.03 4.19 5.81
C ILE A 45 7.77 2.69 5.84
N GLY A 46 6.52 2.27 5.68
CA GLY A 46 6.09 0.90 5.91
C GLY A 46 4.82 0.85 6.75
N ASP A 47 4.04 -0.23 6.60
CA ASP A 47 2.91 -0.52 7.47
C ASP A 47 3.44 -1.17 8.76
N LEU A 48 3.86 -0.34 9.70
CA LEU A 48 4.46 -0.78 10.96
C LEU A 48 3.39 -0.97 12.05
N ASN A 49 3.52 -2.06 12.82
CA ASN A 49 2.76 -2.21 14.06
C ASN A 49 3.49 -1.46 15.18
N LEU A 50 3.02 -0.26 15.51
CA LEU A 50 3.67 0.63 16.47
C LEU A 50 2.88 0.69 17.77
N THR A 51 3.56 0.47 18.89
CA THR A 51 3.01 0.66 20.23
C THR A 51 3.81 1.71 20.98
N ALA A 52 3.10 2.70 21.55
CA ALA A 52 3.73 3.73 22.37
C ALA A 52 4.35 3.13 23.63
N SER A 53 5.53 3.60 24.01
CA SER A 53 6.25 3.17 25.20
C SER A 53 7.05 4.33 25.79
N ASN A 54 7.63 4.13 26.98
CA ASN A 54 8.41 5.15 27.67
C ASN A 54 9.73 5.55 26.97
N ARG A 55 10.21 4.75 26.01
CA ARG A 55 11.47 4.94 25.30
C ARG A 55 11.29 5.15 23.79
N GLY A 56 10.04 5.30 23.36
CA GLY A 56 9.68 5.57 21.97
C GLY A 56 8.58 4.67 21.43
N LEU A 57 8.57 4.43 20.12
CA LEU A 57 7.62 3.53 19.47
C LEU A 57 8.21 2.13 19.31
N LEU A 58 7.62 1.15 19.98
CA LEU A 58 8.00 -0.25 19.83
C LEU A 58 7.40 -0.83 18.54
N ILE A 59 8.24 -1.46 17.73
CA ILE A 59 7.81 -2.20 16.54
C ILE A 59 7.40 -3.62 16.97
N GLY A 60 6.10 -3.89 17.01
CA GLY A 60 5.54 -5.14 17.54
C GLY A 60 5.52 -6.30 16.55
N ALA A 61 5.49 -6.01 15.25
CA ALA A 61 5.38 -7.01 14.19
C ALA A 61 6.59 -7.00 13.25
N THR A 62 6.71 -8.04 12.44
CA THR A 62 7.74 -8.13 11.39
C THR A 62 7.64 -6.94 10.44
N VAL A 63 8.78 -6.29 10.20
CA VAL A 63 8.90 -5.24 9.21
C VAL A 63 9.01 -5.90 7.83
N LEU A 64 8.09 -5.55 6.94
CA LEU A 64 7.98 -6.20 5.63
C LEU A 64 9.19 -5.86 4.74
N GLU A 65 9.74 -6.86 4.06
CA GLU A 65 10.81 -6.68 3.08
C GLU A 65 10.39 -5.72 1.95
N GLY A 66 11.33 -4.91 1.47
CA GLY A 66 11.07 -3.90 0.45
C GLY A 66 10.35 -2.64 0.94
N THR A 67 10.14 -2.50 2.25
CA THR A 67 9.69 -1.23 2.85
C THR A 67 10.88 -0.34 3.21
N PRO A 68 10.71 1.00 3.21
CA PRO A 68 11.76 1.92 3.67
C PRO A 68 12.30 1.63 5.07
N ALA A 69 11.44 1.23 6.00
CA ALA A 69 11.85 0.86 7.35
C ALA A 69 12.77 -0.37 7.34
N HIS A 70 12.43 -1.39 6.54
CA HIS A 70 13.28 -2.58 6.39
C HIS A 70 14.63 -2.22 5.76
N GLU A 71 14.64 -1.41 4.70
CA GLU A 71 15.86 -0.94 4.04
C GLU A 71 16.76 -0.11 4.97
N ALA A 72 16.16 0.66 5.88
CA ALA A 72 16.88 1.41 6.91
C ALA A 72 17.38 0.52 8.07
N GLY A 73 17.07 -0.78 8.05
CA GLY A 73 17.53 -1.77 9.02
C GLY A 73 16.63 -1.94 10.25
N LEU A 74 15.41 -1.38 10.24
CA LEU A 74 14.45 -1.58 11.32
C LEU A 74 13.83 -2.97 11.24
N SER A 75 13.64 -3.58 12.41
CA SER A 75 13.08 -4.91 12.57
C SER A 75 12.08 -4.97 13.73
N SER A 76 11.32 -6.05 13.80
CA SER A 76 10.46 -6.35 14.95
C SER A 76 11.27 -6.35 16.25
N GLY A 77 10.73 -5.75 17.30
CA GLY A 77 11.36 -5.60 18.60
C GLY A 77 12.23 -4.35 18.74
N ASP A 78 12.49 -3.64 17.64
CA ASP A 78 13.21 -2.37 17.71
C ASP A 78 12.33 -1.25 18.27
N GLN A 79 12.99 -0.26 18.85
CA GLN A 79 12.34 0.88 19.48
C GLN A 79 12.72 2.16 18.75
N LEU A 80 11.80 2.67 17.92
CA LEU A 80 12.00 3.91 17.18
C LEU A 80 11.94 5.09 18.15
N MET A 81 13.05 5.82 18.28
CA MET A 81 13.21 6.88 19.28
C MET A 81 13.15 8.28 18.66
N VAL A 82 13.82 8.47 17.52
CA VAL A 82 13.93 9.78 16.86
C VAL A 82 13.77 9.61 15.35
N VAL A 83 13.00 10.49 14.74
CA VAL A 83 12.86 10.59 13.29
C VAL A 83 13.03 12.06 12.91
N ASP A 84 13.99 12.33 12.03
CA ASP A 84 14.33 13.68 11.55
C ASP A 84 14.52 14.69 12.70
N GLY A 85 15.26 14.29 13.74
CA GLY A 85 15.50 15.11 14.93
C GLY A 85 14.32 15.24 15.90
N SER A 86 13.12 14.73 15.56
CA SER A 86 11.94 14.75 16.42
C SER A 86 11.83 13.48 17.24
N ALA A 87 11.62 13.62 18.56
CA ALA A 87 11.42 12.48 19.45
C ALA A 87 10.06 11.83 19.21
N MET A 88 10.04 10.50 19.11
CA MET A 88 8.85 9.71 18.86
C MET A 88 8.25 9.25 20.19
N GLY A 89 7.10 9.76 20.60
CA GLY A 89 6.37 9.29 21.79
C GLY A 89 5.08 8.57 21.44
N THR A 90 4.45 8.98 20.34
CA THR A 90 3.15 8.51 19.86
C THR A 90 3.19 8.27 18.36
N VAL A 91 2.26 7.46 17.85
CA VAL A 91 2.12 7.23 16.40
C VAL A 91 1.83 8.55 15.67
N ARG A 92 1.13 9.48 16.33
CA ARG A 92 0.84 10.80 15.78
C ARG A 92 2.11 11.64 15.55
N ASP A 93 3.12 11.52 16.42
CA ASP A 93 4.38 12.24 16.22
C ASP A 93 5.08 11.79 14.93
N LEU A 94 5.03 10.48 14.64
CA LEU A 94 5.55 9.95 13.40
C LEU A 94 4.75 10.45 12.19
N GLU A 95 3.42 10.40 12.26
CA GLU A 95 2.53 10.93 11.21
C GLU A 95 2.83 12.42 10.93
N ASP A 96 2.99 13.22 11.99
CA ASP A 96 3.28 14.66 11.89
C ASP A 96 4.65 14.91 11.25
N VAL A 97 5.68 14.11 11.56
CA VAL A 97 6.98 14.19 10.89
C VAL A 97 6.83 13.84 9.41
N LEU A 98 6.24 12.68 9.10
CA LEU A 98 6.07 12.21 7.71
C LEU A 98 5.24 13.18 6.87
N SER A 99 4.27 13.89 7.45
CA SER A 99 3.44 14.87 6.75
C SER A 99 4.22 16.07 6.18
N ARG A 100 5.44 16.32 6.69
CA ARG A 100 6.33 17.41 6.27
C ARG A 100 7.26 17.03 5.13
N HIS A 101 7.25 15.75 4.74
CA HIS A 101 8.14 15.20 3.73
C HIS A 101 7.39 14.64 2.54
N GLN A 102 8.13 14.39 1.47
CA GLN A 102 7.64 13.77 0.25
C GLN A 102 8.29 12.40 0.03
N PRO A 103 7.64 11.48 -0.71
CA PRO A 103 8.28 10.28 -1.20
C PRO A 103 9.59 10.61 -1.92
N GLY A 104 10.66 9.90 -1.58
CA GLY A 104 12.01 10.12 -2.10
C GLY A 104 12.94 10.91 -1.18
N ASP A 105 12.39 11.67 -0.21
CA ASP A 105 13.20 12.35 0.80
C ASP A 105 13.97 11.35 1.66
N THR A 106 15.13 11.74 2.18
CA THR A 106 15.91 10.92 3.10
C THR A 106 15.95 11.60 4.46
N VAL A 107 15.51 10.89 5.49
CA VAL A 107 15.49 11.36 6.88
C VAL A 107 16.43 10.52 7.73
N THR A 108 16.94 11.10 8.81
CA THR A 108 17.73 10.34 9.79
C THR A 108 16.81 9.72 10.83
N VAL A 109 17.00 8.44 11.12
CA VAL A 109 16.25 7.71 12.16
C VAL A 109 17.20 7.16 13.20
N SER A 110 16.81 7.24 14.47
CA SER A 110 17.51 6.59 15.57
C SER A 110 16.57 5.63 16.29
N PHE A 111 17.01 4.39 16.46
CA PHE A 111 16.23 3.33 17.06
C PHE A 111 17.08 2.45 17.97
N GLY A 112 16.46 1.89 19.00
CA GLY A 112 17.08 0.92 19.88
C GLY A 112 16.92 -0.47 19.28
N SER A 113 18.03 -1.11 18.94
CA SER A 113 18.04 -2.48 18.46
C SER A 113 19.02 -3.31 19.29
N ARG A 114 18.55 -4.45 19.83
CA ARG A 114 19.39 -5.41 20.58
C ARG A 114 20.23 -4.78 21.71
N GLY A 115 19.68 -3.76 22.37
CA GLY A 115 20.34 -3.05 23.48
C GLY A 115 21.31 -1.93 23.06
N GLN A 116 21.44 -1.64 21.77
CA GLN A 116 22.25 -0.53 21.25
C GLN A 116 21.36 0.49 20.54
N VAL A 117 21.79 1.75 20.55
CA VAL A 117 21.16 2.79 19.73
C VAL A 117 21.84 2.79 18.37
N VAL A 118 21.05 2.58 17.32
CA VAL A 118 21.48 2.62 15.93
C VAL A 118 20.91 3.86 15.28
N THR A 119 21.74 4.60 14.55
CA THR A 119 21.31 5.70 13.70
C THR A 119 21.51 5.31 12.25
N SER A 120 20.46 5.46 11.44
CA SER A 120 20.43 5.06 10.04
C SER A 120 19.75 6.12 9.19
N SER A 121 20.04 6.12 7.89
CA SER A 121 19.33 6.95 6.91
C SER A 121 18.16 6.16 6.35
N LEU A 122 16.97 6.75 6.35
CA LEU A 122 15.75 6.16 5.84
C LEU A 122 15.24 6.98 4.66
N ARG A 123 15.17 6.35 3.49
CA ARG A 123 14.62 6.97 2.28
C ARG A 123 13.12 6.71 2.18
N LEU A 124 12.32 7.76 2.31
CA LEU A 124 10.86 7.69 2.33
C LEU A 124 10.31 7.16 1.00
N GLY A 125 9.33 6.27 1.09
CA GLY A 125 8.61 5.71 -0.07
C GLY A 125 7.25 6.36 -0.26
N SER A 126 6.57 5.99 -1.35
CA SER A 126 5.15 6.26 -1.56
C SER A 126 4.31 5.09 -1.03
N ASN A 127 3.18 5.37 -0.38
CA ASN A 127 2.31 4.32 0.12
C ASN A 127 1.74 3.48 -1.06
N PRO A 128 2.00 2.15 -1.13
CA PRO A 128 1.54 1.31 -2.23
C PRO A 128 0.04 0.98 -2.16
N ARG A 129 -0.68 1.42 -1.13
CA ARG A 129 -2.11 1.15 -0.95
C ARG A 129 -2.92 1.64 -2.14
N ILE A 130 -3.58 0.68 -2.78
CA ILE A 130 -4.56 0.93 -3.83
C ILE A 130 -5.96 1.05 -3.24
N GLU A 131 -6.78 1.87 -3.88
CA GLU A 131 -8.21 1.95 -3.66
C GLU A 131 -8.96 1.75 -4.97
N ILE A 132 -10.21 1.28 -4.86
CA ILE A 132 -11.12 1.09 -5.98
C ILE A 132 -12.31 1.99 -5.73
N LEU A 133 -12.56 2.91 -6.67
CA LEU A 133 -13.70 3.80 -6.65
C LEU A 133 -14.63 3.47 -7.81
N THR A 134 -15.92 3.66 -7.62
CA THR A 134 -16.84 3.72 -8.77
C THR A 134 -16.53 4.97 -9.60
N PHE A 135 -16.83 4.93 -10.90
CA PHE A 135 -16.71 6.12 -11.75
C PHE A 135 -17.58 7.26 -11.24
N GLU A 136 -18.74 6.95 -10.66
CA GLU A 136 -19.63 7.89 -9.99
C GLU A 136 -18.92 8.67 -8.87
N GLU A 137 -18.28 7.96 -7.93
CA GLU A 137 -17.51 8.58 -6.83
C GLU A 137 -16.28 9.33 -7.33
N ALA A 138 -15.68 8.86 -8.43
CA ALA A 138 -14.53 9.48 -9.05
C ALA A 138 -14.89 10.67 -9.98
N GLY A 139 -16.18 11.04 -10.10
CA GLY A 139 -16.64 12.12 -11.00
C GLY A 139 -16.46 11.83 -12.49
N ARG A 140 -16.35 10.56 -12.87
CA ARG A 140 -16.16 10.08 -14.25
C ARG A 140 -17.49 9.70 -14.89
N PRO A 141 -17.63 9.87 -16.23
CA PRO A 141 -18.86 9.52 -16.91
C PRO A 141 -19.08 8.01 -16.93
N VAL A 142 -20.26 7.58 -16.50
CA VAL A 142 -20.72 6.20 -16.66
C VAL A 142 -21.45 6.10 -18.00
N THR A 143 -20.83 5.44 -18.97
CA THR A 143 -21.37 5.28 -20.31
C THR A 143 -22.47 4.22 -20.37
N THR A 144 -23.26 4.21 -21.45
CA THR A 144 -24.25 3.15 -21.69
C THR A 144 -23.60 1.77 -21.81
N ALA A 145 -22.39 1.69 -22.38
CA ALA A 145 -21.62 0.46 -22.46
C ALA A 145 -21.26 -0.09 -21.07
N ILE A 146 -20.81 0.78 -20.16
CA ILE A 146 -20.52 0.40 -18.76
C ILE A 146 -21.78 -0.10 -18.06
N ARG A 147 -22.93 0.57 -18.25
CA ARG A 147 -24.21 0.13 -17.67
C ARG A 147 -24.63 -1.26 -18.19
N ALA A 148 -24.53 -1.48 -19.50
CA ALA A 148 -24.84 -2.78 -20.11
C ALA A 148 -23.90 -3.87 -19.57
N PHE A 149 -22.60 -3.60 -19.53
CA PHE A 149 -21.61 -4.53 -18.98
C PHE A 149 -21.91 -4.90 -17.52
N ARG A 150 -22.19 -3.91 -16.65
CA ARG A 150 -22.54 -4.16 -15.25
C ARG A 150 -23.82 -5.01 -15.13
N ALA A 151 -24.85 -4.74 -15.92
CA ALA A 151 -26.09 -5.50 -15.92
C ALA A 151 -25.87 -6.97 -16.31
N ASP A 152 -25.03 -7.21 -17.33
CA ASP A 152 -24.69 -8.56 -17.76
C ASP A 152 -23.79 -9.30 -16.77
N TRP A 153 -22.89 -8.56 -16.10
CA TRP A 153 -21.93 -9.09 -15.15
C TRP A 153 -22.54 -9.39 -13.78
N LEU A 154 -23.26 -8.42 -13.19
CA LEU A 154 -23.80 -8.47 -11.83
C LEU A 154 -25.27 -8.90 -11.77
N GLY A 155 -25.96 -8.95 -12.91
CA GLY A 155 -27.33 -9.43 -12.99
C GLY A 155 -27.43 -10.92 -12.65
N SER A 156 -28.38 -11.28 -11.79
CA SER A 156 -28.66 -12.69 -11.46
C SER A 156 -28.93 -13.49 -12.74
N LYS A 157 -28.17 -14.58 -12.92
CA LYS A 157 -28.40 -15.56 -14.00
C LYS A 157 -29.24 -16.75 -13.54
N VAL A 158 -29.73 -16.73 -12.30
CA VAL A 158 -30.66 -17.74 -11.78
C VAL A 158 -32.07 -17.29 -12.15
N ARG A 159 -32.78 -18.17 -12.88
CA ARG A 159 -34.19 -18.03 -13.22
C ARG A 159 -34.94 -19.22 -12.64
#